data_AF-A0A9X3X4S6-F1
#
_entry.id   AF-A0A9X3X4S6-F1
#
_cell.length_a   1.000
_cell.length_b   1.000
_cell.length_c   1.000
_cell.angle_alpha   90.00
_cell.angle_beta   90.00
_cell.angle_gamma   90.00
#
_symmetry.space_group_name_H-M   'P 1'
#
loop_
_entity.id
_entity.type
_entity.pdbx_description
1 polymer ?
#
loop_
_entity_poly.entity_id
_entity_poly.type
_entity_poly.pdbx_seq_one_letter_code
_entity_poly.pdbx_strand_id
1 'polypeptide(L)'
;MRAISRTLPGRSPKKSAGAVTSLPFVEELGEVQRILSRVDEPDYKALVIELGLTRHVLRLRDLEGKYRAAIEGLGGQVTYAQVKDARAKGQSLMLQAVAMILGEYPSDSDADRKARGALLGPILVQNEAIRRYLRERKPIEDVNPETGGIEQTPPAHGEAQALA
;
A
#
# COMPACT_ATOMS: atom_id res chain seq x y z
N MET A 1 55.23 2.95 21.99
CA MET A 1 54.60 3.44 20.74
C MET A 1 53.11 3.20 20.83
N ARG A 2 52.31 4.28 20.94
CA ARG A 2 50.85 4.22 21.18
C ARG A 2 50.10 3.91 19.89
N ALA A 3 49.29 2.85 19.91
CA ALA A 3 48.27 2.58 18.90
C ALA A 3 47.11 3.58 19.08
N ILE A 4 46.78 4.32 18.02
CA ILE A 4 45.62 5.21 17.98
C ILE A 4 44.45 4.41 17.41
N SER A 5 43.64 3.80 18.27
CA SER A 5 42.31 3.31 17.87
C SER A 5 41.36 4.52 17.82
N ARG A 6 41.14 5.07 16.62
CA ARG A 6 40.03 6.02 16.41
C ARG A 6 38.75 5.21 16.19
N THR A 7 38.01 5.01 17.27
CA THR A 7 36.60 4.62 17.22
C THR A 7 35.80 5.75 16.58
N LEU A 8 35.30 5.53 15.37
CA LEU A 8 34.28 6.38 14.76
C LEU A 8 32.97 6.22 15.56
N PRO A 9 32.34 7.29 16.04
CA PRO A 9 31.10 7.20 16.80
C PRO A 9 29.98 6.69 15.89
N GLY A 10 29.27 5.69 16.40
CA GLY A 10 28.32 4.89 15.65
C GLY A 10 27.22 5.68 14.95
N ARG A 11 27.02 5.36 13.67
CA ARG A 11 25.76 5.54 12.95
C ARG A 11 25.80 4.65 11.70
N SER A 12 25.67 3.35 11.93
CA SER A 12 25.37 2.39 10.87
C SER A 12 24.14 2.88 10.08
N PRO A 13 24.06 2.62 8.77
CA PRO A 13 22.75 2.57 8.13
C PRO A 13 21.99 1.47 8.86
N LYS A 14 21.03 1.83 9.73
CA LYS A 14 20.28 0.88 10.57
C LYS A 14 19.38 -0.08 9.77
N LYS A 15 19.48 -0.09 8.44
CA LYS A 15 18.62 -0.85 7.53
C LYS A 15 19.50 -1.57 6.51
N SER A 16 19.31 -2.88 6.39
CA SER A 16 19.93 -3.68 5.33
C SER A 16 19.34 -3.31 3.97
N ALA A 17 19.99 -3.68 2.87
CA ALA A 17 19.44 -3.49 1.54
C ALA A 17 18.05 -4.16 1.40
N GLY A 18 17.90 -5.37 1.97
CA GLY A 18 16.63 -6.10 2.00
C GLY A 18 15.52 -5.34 2.74
N ALA A 19 15.86 -4.67 3.85
CA ALA A 19 14.92 -3.87 4.64
C ALA A 19 14.48 -2.58 3.93
N VAL A 20 15.24 -2.11 2.94
CA VAL A 20 14.84 -0.96 2.11
C VAL A 20 13.92 -1.42 0.98
N THR A 21 14.28 -2.51 0.29
CA THR A 21 13.52 -3.03 -0.86
C THR A 21 12.21 -3.72 -0.48
N SER A 22 11.97 -3.97 0.80
CA SER A 22 10.71 -4.52 1.31
C SER A 22 9.69 -3.44 1.71
N LEU A 23 10.05 -2.16 1.62
CA LEU A 23 9.16 -1.07 1.99
C LEU A 23 8.10 -0.81 0.92
N PRO A 24 6.96 -0.19 1.28
CA PRO A 24 6.03 0.37 0.31
C PRO A 24 6.75 1.33 -0.64
N PHE A 25 6.39 1.33 -1.92
CA PHE A 25 7.16 1.99 -2.99
C PHE A 25 7.52 3.47 -2.74
N VAL A 26 6.62 4.24 -2.11
CA VAL A 26 6.86 5.66 -1.77
C VAL A 26 7.86 5.78 -0.61
N GLU A 27 7.78 4.90 0.38
CA GLU A 27 8.69 4.86 1.52
C GLU A 27 10.07 4.34 1.12
N GLU A 28 10.11 3.32 0.26
CA GLU A 28 11.34 2.81 -0.36
C GLU A 28 12.06 3.94 -1.11
N LEU A 29 11.36 4.69 -1.96
CA LEU A 29 11.93 5.83 -2.69
C LEU A 29 12.52 6.87 -1.71
N GLY A 30 11.79 7.19 -0.64
CA GLY A 30 12.25 8.11 0.40
C GLY A 30 13.51 7.63 1.13
N GLU A 31 13.63 6.33 1.39
CA GLU A 31 14.84 5.75 1.98
C GLU A 31 16.02 5.77 1.00
N VAL A 32 15.81 5.42 -0.27
CA VAL A 32 16.84 5.47 -1.31
C VAL A 32 17.37 6.89 -1.48
N GLN A 33 16.50 7.90 -1.48
CA GLN A 33 16.88 9.31 -1.52
C GLN A 33 17.72 9.70 -0.30
N ARG A 34 17.31 9.29 0.90
CA ARG A 34 18.07 9.56 2.13
C ARG A 34 19.47 8.94 2.09
N ILE A 35 19.60 7.72 1.58
CA ILE A 35 20.89 7.04 1.40
C ILE A 35 21.75 7.82 0.40
N LEU A 36 21.20 8.20 -0.75
CA LEU A 36 21.91 8.97 -1.78
C LEU A 36 22.38 10.34 -1.27
N SER A 37 21.54 11.06 -0.51
CA SER A 37 21.93 12.33 0.12
C SER A 37 23.07 12.16 1.12
N ARG A 38 23.07 11.06 1.88
CA ARG A 38 24.13 10.78 2.85
C ARG A 38 25.46 10.42 2.20
N VAL A 39 25.42 9.79 1.02
CA VAL A 39 26.61 9.53 0.20
C VAL A 39 27.26 10.83 -0.31
N ASP A 40 26.51 11.92 -0.41
CA ASP A 40 27.05 13.24 -0.81
C ASP A 40 27.76 13.99 0.33
N GLU A 41 27.57 13.57 1.58
CA GLU A 41 28.29 14.17 2.72
C GLU A 41 29.81 13.95 2.56
N PRO A 42 30.65 14.94 2.93
CA PRO A 42 32.09 14.92 2.67
C PRO A 42 32.80 13.64 3.16
N ASP A 43 32.39 13.14 4.33
CA ASP A 43 32.98 11.97 4.99
C ASP A 43 32.71 10.67 4.20
N TYR A 44 31.49 10.51 3.67
CA TYR A 44 31.11 9.33 2.88
C TYR A 44 31.56 9.45 1.43
N LYS A 45 31.63 10.67 0.90
CA LYS A 45 32.07 10.92 -0.49
C LYS A 45 33.52 10.48 -0.71
N ALA A 46 34.40 10.77 0.25
CA ALA A 46 35.80 10.30 0.20
C ALA A 46 35.86 8.76 0.24
N LEU A 47 35.08 8.13 1.13
CA LEU A 47 35.01 6.68 1.27
C LEU A 47 34.48 5.99 0.01
N VAL A 48 33.48 6.58 -0.66
CA VAL A 48 32.92 6.04 -1.91
C VAL A 48 33.93 6.06 -3.06
N ILE A 49 34.79 7.08 -3.10
CA ILE A 49 35.89 7.15 -4.08
C ILE A 49 36.95 6.09 -3.75
N GLU A 50 37.36 6.01 -2.47
CA GLU A 50 38.36 5.04 -2.01
C GLU A 50 37.93 3.59 -2.25
N LEU A 51 36.66 3.27 -2.04
CA LEU A 51 36.08 1.94 -2.26
C LEU A 51 35.72 1.67 -3.74
N GLY A 52 35.92 2.63 -4.65
CA GLY A 52 35.60 2.46 -6.08
C GLY A 52 34.10 2.34 -6.40
N LEU A 53 33.22 2.76 -5.49
CA LEU A 53 31.77 2.60 -5.60
C LEU A 53 31.09 3.69 -6.44
N THR A 54 31.85 4.65 -6.96
CA THR A 54 31.35 5.81 -7.72
C THR A 54 30.41 5.41 -8.86
N ARG A 55 30.75 4.35 -9.61
CA ARG A 55 29.91 3.86 -10.72
C ARG A 55 28.55 3.35 -10.22
N HIS A 56 28.50 2.70 -9.06
CA HIS A 56 27.27 2.16 -8.48
C HIS A 56 26.38 3.27 -7.94
N VAL A 57 26.96 4.29 -7.30
CA VAL A 57 26.21 5.48 -6.85
C VAL A 57 25.60 6.22 -8.04
N LEU A 58 26.36 6.41 -9.12
CA LEU A 58 25.83 7.04 -10.34
C LEU A 58 24.68 6.24 -10.95
N ARG A 59 24.82 4.91 -11.02
CA ARG A 59 23.74 4.04 -11.51
C ARG A 59 22.51 4.10 -10.61
N LEU A 60 22.70 4.13 -9.29
CA LEU A 60 21.59 4.20 -8.34
C LEU A 60 20.82 5.53 -8.46
N ARG A 61 21.51 6.65 -8.75
CA ARG A 61 20.85 7.93 -9.04
C ARG A 61 20.00 7.90 -10.30
N ASP A 62 20.52 7.30 -11.38
CA ASP A 62 19.75 7.14 -12.62
C ASP A 62 18.48 6.29 -12.38
N LEU A 63 18.62 5.20 -11.61
CA LEU A 63 17.49 4.35 -11.25
C LEU A 63 16.49 5.05 -10.32
N GLU A 64 16.95 5.84 -9.35
CA GLU A 64 16.07 6.64 -8.47
C GLU A 64 15.25 7.64 -9.29
N GLY A 65 15.86 8.32 -10.26
CA GLY A 65 15.15 9.25 -11.15
C GLY A 65 14.07 8.55 -11.97
N LYS A 66 14.38 7.37 -12.54
CA LYS A 66 13.40 6.54 -13.26
C LYS A 66 12.28 6.04 -12.35
N TYR A 67 12.61 5.65 -11.12
CA TYR A 67 11.66 5.14 -10.15
C TYR A 67 10.69 6.22 -9.68
N ARG A 68 11.21 7.42 -9.38
CA ARG A 68 10.41 8.61 -9.08
C ARG A 68 9.46 8.94 -10.23
N ALA A 69 9.97 9.01 -11.46
CA ALA A 69 9.15 9.30 -12.63
C ALA A 69 8.05 8.24 -12.85
N ALA A 70 8.32 6.96 -12.52
CA ALA A 70 7.32 5.90 -12.59
C ALA A 70 6.23 6.06 -11.52
N ILE A 71 6.58 6.50 -10.31
CA ILE A 71 5.62 6.77 -9.22
C ILE A 71 4.78 8.02 -9.53
N GLU A 72 5.42 9.10 -10.00
CA GLU A 72 4.75 10.37 -10.31
C GLU A 72 3.93 10.31 -11.61
N GLY A 73 4.34 9.47 -12.56
CA GLY A 73 3.75 9.39 -13.91
C GLY A 73 2.43 8.63 -14.01
N LEU A 74 1.95 7.97 -12.96
CA LEU A 74 0.79 7.07 -13.02
C LEU A 74 -0.55 7.65 -12.53
N GLY A 75 -0.64 8.97 -12.33
CA GLY A 75 -1.91 9.66 -12.09
C GLY A 75 -1.93 10.40 -10.76
N GLY A 76 -2.63 11.53 -10.73
CA GLY A 76 -2.67 12.44 -9.59
C GLY A 76 -2.92 11.71 -8.28
N GLN A 77 -2.31 12.21 -7.20
CA GLN A 77 -2.43 11.64 -5.86
C GLN A 77 -3.90 11.56 -5.45
N VAL A 78 -4.54 10.42 -5.70
CA VAL A 78 -5.86 10.13 -5.16
C VAL A 78 -5.68 9.94 -3.67
N THR A 79 -5.97 11.00 -2.93
CA THR A 79 -5.88 11.00 -1.48
C THR A 79 -6.91 10.05 -0.88
N TYR A 80 -6.61 9.51 0.31
CA TYR A 80 -7.57 8.69 1.06
C TYR A 80 -8.91 9.41 1.28
N ALA A 81 -8.87 10.72 1.54
CA ALA A 81 -10.07 11.56 1.67
C ALA A 81 -10.91 11.52 0.39
N GLN A 82 -10.30 11.71 -0.79
CA GLN A 82 -11.00 11.62 -2.08
C GLN A 82 -11.61 10.23 -2.31
N VAL A 83 -10.93 9.14 -1.94
CA VAL A 83 -11.51 7.79 -2.01
C VAL A 83 -12.73 7.66 -1.10
N LYS A 84 -12.62 8.14 0.13
CA LYS A 84 -13.71 8.09 1.12
C LYS A 84 -14.93 8.88 0.64
N ASP A 85 -14.71 10.09 0.14
CA ASP A 85 -15.77 10.96 -0.37
C ASP A 85 -16.41 10.37 -1.63
N ALA A 86 -15.60 9.83 -2.56
CA ALA A 86 -16.09 9.14 -3.73
C ALA A 86 -16.94 7.91 -3.37
N ARG A 87 -16.54 7.14 -2.35
CA ARG A 87 -17.33 6.01 -1.83
C ARG A 87 -18.67 6.49 -1.27
N ALA A 88 -18.67 7.52 -0.42
CA ALA A 88 -19.89 8.07 0.15
C ALA A 88 -20.85 8.57 -0.95
N LYS A 89 -20.32 9.30 -1.93
CA LYS A 89 -21.08 9.77 -3.09
C LYS A 89 -21.65 8.60 -3.91
N GLY A 90 -20.84 7.57 -4.16
CA GLY A 90 -21.28 6.36 -4.87
C GLY A 90 -22.43 5.64 -4.15
N GLN A 91 -22.36 5.51 -2.82
CA GLN A 91 -23.42 4.91 -2.02
C GLN A 91 -24.72 5.73 -2.08
N SER A 92 -24.62 7.06 -2.01
CA SER A 92 -25.78 7.94 -2.15
C SER A 92 -26.46 7.80 -3.51
N LEU A 93 -25.68 7.80 -4.59
CA LEU A 93 -26.20 7.62 -5.96
C LEU A 93 -26.82 6.22 -6.15
N MET A 94 -26.21 5.18 -5.58
CA MET A 94 -26.77 3.83 -5.60
C MET A 94 -28.14 3.78 -4.91
N LEU A 95 -28.27 4.40 -3.74
CA LEU A 95 -29.54 4.47 -3.01
C LEU A 95 -30.60 5.24 -3.81
N GLN A 96 -30.23 6.35 -4.43
CA GLN A 96 -31.14 7.11 -5.30
C GLN A 96 -31.62 6.26 -6.49
N ALA A 97 -30.72 5.53 -7.15
CA ALA A 97 -31.08 4.64 -8.25
C ALA A 97 -32.05 3.54 -7.79
N VAL A 98 -31.80 2.91 -6.63
CA VAL A 98 -32.72 1.91 -6.05
C VAL A 98 -34.09 2.53 -5.75
N ALA A 99 -34.12 3.72 -5.15
CA ALA A 99 -35.38 4.41 -4.86
C ALA A 99 -36.16 4.75 -6.14
N MET A 100 -35.49 5.21 -7.19
CA MET A 100 -36.12 5.46 -8.50
C MET A 100 -36.69 4.18 -9.13
N ILE A 101 -35.93 3.08 -9.09
CA ILE A 101 -36.38 1.78 -9.62
C ILE A 101 -37.61 1.28 -8.87
N LEU A 102 -37.62 1.42 -7.54
CA LEU A 102 -38.78 1.04 -6.71
C LEU A 102 -39.99 1.95 -6.94
N GLY A 103 -39.76 3.24 -7.20
CA GLY A 103 -40.82 4.19 -7.52
C GLY A 103 -41.44 3.95 -8.90
N GLU A 104 -40.63 3.63 -9.91
CA GLU A 104 -41.07 3.34 -11.29
C GLU A 104 -41.81 2.01 -11.39
N TYR A 105 -41.39 1.00 -10.62
CA TYR A 105 -42.00 -0.33 -10.57
C TYR A 105 -42.49 -0.64 -9.14
N PRO A 106 -43.60 -0.04 -8.69
CA PRO A 106 -44.00 -0.07 -7.28
C PRO A 106 -44.80 -1.31 -6.89
N SER A 107 -45.36 -2.07 -7.84
CA SER A 107 -46.29 -3.17 -7.53
C SER A 107 -45.59 -4.52 -7.37
N ASP A 108 -46.33 -5.49 -6.84
CA ASP A 108 -45.91 -6.90 -6.78
C ASP A 108 -46.28 -7.72 -8.02
N SER A 109 -46.73 -7.05 -9.09
CA SER A 109 -47.00 -7.70 -10.36
C SER A 109 -45.74 -8.40 -10.90
N ASP A 110 -45.95 -9.47 -11.68
CA ASP A 110 -44.84 -10.21 -12.29
C ASP A 110 -44.00 -9.32 -13.22
N ALA A 111 -44.64 -8.35 -13.90
CA ALA A 111 -43.97 -7.40 -14.78
C ALA A 111 -43.01 -6.50 -14.01
N ASP A 112 -43.46 -5.90 -12.91
CA ASP A 112 -42.65 -5.02 -12.07
C ASP A 112 -41.52 -5.79 -11.38
N ARG A 113 -41.79 -6.99 -10.86
CA ARG A 113 -40.75 -7.86 -10.28
C ARG A 113 -39.67 -8.20 -11.30
N LYS A 114 -40.05 -8.50 -12.55
CA LYS A 114 -39.09 -8.78 -13.63
C LYS A 114 -38.27 -7.55 -13.99
N ALA A 115 -38.89 -6.36 -14.06
CA ALA A 115 -38.20 -5.12 -14.36
C ALA A 115 -37.20 -4.73 -13.26
N ARG A 116 -37.59 -4.80 -11.98
CA ARG A 116 -36.68 -4.59 -10.85
C ARG A 116 -35.53 -5.59 -10.86
N GLY A 117 -35.82 -6.87 -11.12
CA GLY A 117 -34.81 -7.93 -11.24
C GLY A 117 -33.80 -7.66 -12.36
N ALA A 118 -34.25 -7.18 -13.52
CA ALA A 118 -33.38 -6.85 -14.64
C ALA A 118 -32.45 -5.65 -14.35
N LEU A 119 -32.96 -4.63 -13.65
CA LEU A 119 -32.20 -3.41 -13.35
C LEU A 119 -31.25 -3.58 -12.15
N LEU A 120 -31.68 -4.28 -11.10
CA LEU A 120 -30.87 -4.50 -9.89
C LEU A 120 -29.95 -5.73 -10.01
N GLY A 121 -30.27 -6.67 -10.89
CA GLY A 121 -29.51 -7.91 -11.09
C GLY A 121 -28.00 -7.69 -11.29
N PRO A 122 -27.55 -6.80 -12.19
CA PRO A 122 -26.13 -6.52 -12.38
C PRO A 122 -25.42 -6.04 -11.11
N ILE A 123 -26.08 -5.24 -10.27
CA ILE A 123 -25.51 -4.75 -9.01
C ILE A 123 -25.32 -5.92 -8.03
N LEU A 124 -26.29 -6.83 -7.96
CA LEU A 124 -26.22 -8.01 -7.10
C LEU A 124 -25.09 -8.96 -7.53
N VAL A 125 -24.91 -9.16 -8.84
CA VAL A 125 -23.80 -9.97 -9.39
C VAL A 125 -22.45 -9.37 -9.01
N GLN A 126 -22.30 -8.04 -9.16
CA GLN A 126 -21.07 -7.34 -8.76
C GLN A 126 -20.79 -7.48 -7.26
N ASN A 127 -21.81 -7.28 -6.42
CA ASN A 127 -21.68 -7.40 -4.97
C ASN A 127 -21.26 -8.82 -4.55
N GLU A 128 -21.81 -9.86 -5.18
CA GLU A 128 -21.42 -11.23 -4.88
C GLU A 128 -20.01 -11.56 -5.36
N ALA A 129 -19.60 -11.04 -6.52
CA ALA A 129 -18.22 -11.19 -7.00
C ALA A 129 -17.21 -10.55 -6.03
N ILE A 130 -17.52 -9.36 -5.51
CA ILE A 130 -16.68 -8.67 -4.50
C ILE A 130 -16.62 -9.49 -3.20
N ARG A 131 -17.75 -9.99 -2.71
CA ARG A 131 -17.79 -10.84 -1.50
C ARG A 131 -16.97 -12.11 -1.67
N ARG A 132 -17.08 -12.77 -2.82
CA ARG A 132 -16.29 -13.97 -3.14
C ARG A 132 -14.80 -13.64 -3.14
N TYR A 133 -14.40 -12.58 -3.83
CA TYR A 133 -13.01 -12.12 -3.82
C TYR A 133 -12.49 -11.83 -2.41
N LEU A 134 -13.28 -11.16 -1.57
CA LEU A 134 -12.89 -10.86 -0.19
C LEU A 134 -12.77 -12.12 0.69
N ARG A 135 -13.62 -13.13 0.46
CA ARG A 135 -13.52 -14.43 1.15
C ARG A 135 -12.32 -15.26 0.71
N GLU A 136 -12.00 -15.20 -0.58
CA GLU A 136 -10.90 -15.98 -1.19
C GLU A 136 -9.53 -15.35 -0.95
N ARG A 137 -9.49 -14.05 -0.64
CA ARG A 137 -8.25 -13.34 -0.35
C ARG A 137 -7.65 -13.87 0.95
N LYS A 138 -6.57 -14.65 0.84
CA LYS A 138 -5.76 -15.03 2.01
C LYS A 138 -5.21 -13.77 2.68
N PRO A 139 -5.32 -13.64 4.02
CA PRO A 139 -4.65 -12.57 4.74
C PRO A 139 -3.14 -12.64 4.44
N ILE A 140 -2.52 -11.48 4.23
CA ILE A 140 -1.07 -11.41 4.12
C ILE A 140 -0.53 -11.76 5.51
N GLU A 141 0.25 -12.84 5.57
CA GLU A 141 0.92 -13.27 6.78
C GLU A 141 1.87 -12.16 7.24
N ASP A 142 1.70 -11.69 8.46
CA ASP A 142 2.59 -10.68 9.03
C ASP A 142 3.91 -11.36 9.34
N VAL A 143 5.01 -10.88 8.75
CA VAL A 143 6.33 -11.50 8.91
C VAL A 143 7.13 -10.64 9.87
N ASN A 144 7.52 -11.22 10.99
CA ASN A 144 8.35 -10.53 11.97
C ASN A 144 9.70 -10.16 11.33
N PRO A 145 10.05 -8.86 11.26
CA PRO A 145 11.25 -8.42 10.54
C PRO A 145 12.56 -8.79 11.25
N GLU A 146 12.54 -9.17 12.53
CA GLU A 146 13.73 -9.58 13.28
C GLU A 146 13.96 -11.09 13.27
N THR A 147 12.91 -11.90 13.13
CA THR A 147 13.00 -13.37 13.21
C THR A 147 12.66 -14.09 11.90
N GLY A 148 12.00 -13.42 10.95
CA GLY A 148 11.51 -14.02 9.70
C GLY A 148 10.37 -15.03 9.89
N GLY A 149 9.88 -15.19 11.12
CA GLY A 149 8.73 -16.04 11.43
C GLY A 149 7.41 -15.33 11.10
N ILE A 150 6.40 -16.12 10.75
CA ILE A 150 5.03 -15.63 10.58
C ILE A 150 4.47 -15.31 11.98
N GLU A 151 4.16 -14.04 12.23
CA GLU A 151 3.37 -13.66 13.40
C GLU A 151 1.94 -14.16 13.19
N GLN A 152 1.49 -15.00 14.11
CA GLN A 152 0.09 -15.39 14.13
C GLN A 152 -0.73 -14.15 14.37
N THR A 153 -1.53 -13.76 13.38
CA THR A 153 -2.51 -12.68 13.51
C THR A 153 -3.34 -12.96 14.77
N PRO A 154 -3.42 -12.03 15.74
CA PRO A 154 -4.29 -12.19 16.90
C PRO A 154 -5.72 -12.47 16.43
N PRO A 155 -6.48 -13.33 17.15
CA PRO A 155 -7.88 -13.57 16.79
C PRO A 155 -8.62 -12.23 16.72
N ALA A 156 -9.42 -12.05 15.68
CA ALA A 156 -10.20 -10.84 15.47
C ALA A 156 -10.96 -10.48 16.76
N HIS A 157 -10.79 -9.26 17.27
CA HIS A 157 -11.57 -8.74 18.39
C HIS A 157 -13.05 -8.67 17.99
N GLY A 158 -13.77 -9.78 18.17
CA GLY A 158 -15.18 -9.92 17.82
C GLY A 158 -15.84 -11.19 18.35
N GLU A 159 -15.10 -12.21 18.79
CA GLU A 159 -15.68 -13.47 19.29
C GLU A 159 -15.65 -13.63 20.82
N ALA A 160 -15.27 -12.58 21.57
CA ALA A 160 -15.15 -12.65 23.03
C ALA A 160 -16.44 -12.27 23.81
N GLN A 161 -17.61 -12.16 23.17
CA GLN A 161 -18.88 -11.95 23.87
C GLN A 161 -20.02 -12.75 23.24
N ALA A 162 -19.94 -14.07 23.35
CA ALA A 162 -21.11 -14.94 23.22
C ALA A 162 -20.89 -16.21 24.04
N LEU A 163 -20.79 -16.06 25.36
CA LEU A 163 -21.02 -17.12 26.36
C LEU A 163 -20.97 -16.48 27.76
N ALA A 164 -22.11 -15.93 28.17
CA ALA A 164 -22.54 -15.79 29.57
C ALA A 164 -24.06 -15.69 29.58
#